data_AF-A0A5D0SHC5-F1
#
_entry.id   AF-A0A5D0SHC5-F1
#
_cell.length_a   1.000
_cell.length_b   1.000
_cell.length_c   1.000
_cell.angle_alpha   90.00
_cell.angle_beta   90.00
_cell.angle_gamma   90.00
#
_symmetry.space_group_name_H-M   'P 1'
#
loop_
_entity.id
_entity.type
_entity.pdbx_description
1 polymer ?
#
loop_
_entity_poly.entity_id
_entity_poly.type
_entity_poly.pdbx_seq_one_letter_code
_entity_poly.pdbx_strand_id
1 'polypeptide(L)'
;MLDERELADLMHAEVDSAERPTALLDVDRAMATGRRQRRHRRAAGAALAVGLLVAGAATIPGLLTPERPPTTGPADAGPPAAAAGLPAALTTVDPEVVYVRFGWLPDGARSFQYQSGLLLSGPGVHLSAATSPLGEQWRGVTVNLYPKGVEPSAPQRDIGELPTLTGTRPGPELNGAPSTFATYSNPEQPEAILRWRYAPDGWAQVRTRGVPGDPAQTAERVASTLAFGHEVLPMPVTVPEVPKNLRPITGNVSLDLGEPGSWNAYTEWSPEPADADPGRQRARTLMVAFSPYRLVTDPKDKAYVDPNTTLDGHPARFGGQDGVESLTVYDVAGLSVSIDDDGLLPSGGTRALFRKLDIGPDAAGWRPHLTR
;
A
#
# COMPACT_ATOMS: atom_id res chain seq x y z
N MET A 1 50.65 -14.59 19.59
CA MET A 1 50.07 -13.91 18.41
C MET A 1 49.26 -14.96 17.70
N LEU A 2 47.94 -14.79 17.62
CA LEU A 2 47.07 -15.65 16.82
C LEU A 2 47.27 -15.29 15.36
N ASP A 3 47.35 -16.29 14.48
CA ASP A 3 47.38 -16.10 13.03
C ASP A 3 46.03 -15.54 12.56
N GLU A 4 46.03 -14.77 11.47
CA GLU A 4 44.86 -14.11 10.88
C GLU A 4 43.76 -15.13 10.50
N ARG A 5 44.16 -16.37 10.22
CA ARG A 5 43.26 -17.52 10.03
C ARG A 5 42.62 -18.03 11.31
N GLU A 6 43.39 -18.11 12.39
CA GLU A 6 42.86 -18.54 13.69
C GLU A 6 41.90 -17.50 14.25
N LEU A 7 42.13 -16.20 13.98
CA LEU A 7 41.20 -15.13 14.32
C LEU A 7 39.90 -15.21 13.51
N ALA A 8 39.98 -15.55 12.22
CA ALA A 8 38.81 -15.75 11.36
C ALA A 8 37.98 -16.97 11.79
N ASP A 9 38.63 -18.08 12.16
CA ASP A 9 37.95 -19.28 12.63
C ASP A 9 37.28 -19.07 14.00
N LEU A 10 37.88 -18.27 14.88
CA LEU A 10 37.30 -17.92 16.18
C LEU A 10 36.12 -16.95 16.03
N MET A 11 36.18 -16.01 15.08
CA MET A 11 35.06 -15.13 14.75
C MET A 11 33.90 -15.90 14.09
N HIS A 12 34.20 -16.90 13.25
CA HIS A 12 33.16 -17.75 12.67
C HIS A 12 32.49 -18.65 13.70
N ALA A 13 33.25 -19.24 14.63
CA ALA A 13 32.70 -20.06 15.70
C ALA A 13 31.83 -19.26 16.69
N GLU A 14 32.16 -17.99 16.95
CA GLU A 14 31.36 -17.10 17.79
C GLU A 14 30.02 -16.74 17.10
N VAL A 15 30.06 -16.47 15.78
CA VAL A 15 28.88 -16.17 14.96
C VAL A 15 27.93 -17.37 14.85
N ASP A 16 28.47 -18.58 14.67
CA ASP A 16 27.66 -19.80 14.57
C ASP A 16 27.05 -20.24 15.93
N SER A 17 27.59 -19.76 17.06
CA SER A 17 27.07 -20.09 18.40
C SER A 17 25.91 -19.21 18.89
N ALA A 18 25.66 -18.08 18.22
CA ALA A 18 24.67 -17.09 18.66
C ALA A 18 23.27 -17.25 18.03
N GLU A 19 23.09 -18.10 17.02
CA GLU A 19 21.80 -18.22 16.32
C GLU A 19 20.89 -19.27 16.95
N ARG A 20 20.16 -18.87 17.99
CA ARG A 20 18.87 -19.51 18.32
C ARG A 20 17.80 -18.95 17.38
N PRO A 21 17.07 -19.80 16.64
CA PRO A 21 16.10 -19.35 15.65
C PRO A 21 14.89 -18.74 16.36
N THR A 22 14.78 -17.42 16.31
CA THR A 22 13.54 -16.69 16.60
C THR A 22 12.80 -16.45 15.29
N ALA A 23 11.47 -16.57 15.32
CA ALA A 23 10.57 -16.42 14.18
C ALA A 23 10.43 -14.96 13.69
N LEU A 24 11.55 -14.26 13.59
CA LEU A 24 11.67 -13.00 12.86
C LEU A 24 11.72 -13.33 11.37
N LEU A 25 11.23 -12.42 10.54
CA LEU A 25 11.46 -12.45 9.11
C LEU A 25 12.97 -12.54 8.89
N ASP A 26 13.44 -13.74 8.61
CA ASP A 26 14.83 -14.08 8.40
C ASP A 26 15.26 -13.39 7.10
N VAL A 27 15.82 -12.18 7.25
CA VAL A 27 16.25 -11.32 6.16
C VAL A 27 17.29 -12.06 5.32
N ASP A 28 18.12 -12.90 5.94
CA ASP A 28 19.10 -13.70 5.25
C ASP A 28 18.46 -14.84 4.46
N ARG A 29 17.39 -15.47 4.95
CA ARG A 29 16.59 -16.43 4.18
C ARG A 29 15.78 -15.77 3.08
N ALA A 30 15.25 -14.57 3.30
CA ALA A 30 14.57 -13.79 2.27
C ALA A 30 15.56 -13.38 1.15
N MET A 31 16.74 -12.87 1.52
CA MET A 31 17.82 -12.55 0.59
C MET A 31 18.41 -13.79 -0.08
N ALA A 32 18.57 -14.90 0.63
CA ALA A 32 19.07 -16.16 0.07
C ALA A 32 18.07 -16.78 -0.89
N THR A 33 16.76 -16.68 -0.61
CA THR A 33 15.69 -17.11 -1.51
C THR A 33 15.69 -16.25 -2.78
N GLY A 34 15.83 -14.92 -2.65
CA GLY A 34 15.97 -14.02 -3.79
C GLY A 34 17.22 -14.29 -4.63
N ARG A 35 18.37 -14.57 -3.99
CA ARG A 35 19.62 -14.94 -4.68
C ARG A 35 19.52 -16.31 -5.37
N ARG A 36 18.89 -17.32 -4.74
CA ARG A 36 18.66 -18.64 -5.33
C ARG A 36 17.71 -18.58 -6.53
N GLN A 37 16.62 -17.81 -6.44
CA GLN A 37 15.73 -17.59 -7.59
C GLN A 37 16.44 -16.89 -8.76
N ARG A 38 17.29 -15.88 -8.48
CA ARG A 38 18.15 -15.27 -9.52
C ARG A 38 19.10 -16.28 -10.17
N ARG A 39 19.67 -17.22 -9.41
CA ARG A 39 20.56 -18.27 -9.96
C ARG A 39 19.80 -19.31 -10.79
N HIS A 40 18.61 -19.74 -10.36
CA HIS A 40 17.79 -20.67 -11.14
C HIS A 40 17.28 -20.06 -12.46
N ARG A 41 17.01 -18.76 -12.50
CA ARG A 41 16.66 -18.05 -13.74
C ARG A 41 17.83 -17.96 -14.74
N ARG A 42 19.08 -17.85 -14.27
CA ARG A 42 20.26 -17.93 -15.13
C ARG A 42 20.47 -19.32 -15.75
N ALA A 43 20.03 -20.38 -15.06
CA ALA A 43 20.12 -21.75 -15.57
C ALA A 43 18.95 -22.13 -16.52
N ALA A 44 17.76 -21.58 -16.29
CA ALA A 44 16.58 -21.87 -17.12
C ALA A 44 16.57 -21.10 -18.47
N GLY A 45 17.33 -20.00 -18.59
CA GLY A 45 17.43 -19.20 -19.82
C GLY A 45 18.21 -19.83 -20.99
N ALA A 46 18.80 -21.02 -20.81
CA ALA A 46 19.60 -21.69 -21.83
C ALA A 46 18.89 -22.88 -22.50
N ALA A 47 17.65 -23.22 -22.11
CA ALA A 47 16.94 -24.37 -22.64
C ALA A 47 15.45 -24.06 -22.83
N LEU A 48 15.11 -23.38 -23.92
CA LEU A 48 13.81 -23.51 -24.61
C LEU A 48 13.85 -22.70 -25.92
N ALA A 49 14.78 -23.11 -26.80
CA ALA A 49 14.59 -22.97 -28.24
C ALA A 49 14.23 -24.37 -28.76
N VAL A 50 13.26 -24.42 -29.69
CA VAL A 50 12.80 -25.55 -30.54
C VAL A 50 11.38 -26.07 -30.24
N GLY A 51 10.47 -25.68 -31.15
CA GLY A 51 9.31 -26.45 -31.64
C GLY A 51 7.95 -26.14 -30.98
N LEU A 52 6.81 -26.05 -31.69
CA LEU A 52 6.46 -26.12 -33.11
C LEU A 52 4.97 -25.70 -33.23
N LEU A 53 4.62 -25.00 -34.30
CA LEU A 53 3.26 -24.71 -34.81
C LEU A 53 2.36 -25.96 -34.89
N VAL A 54 1.04 -25.84 -34.63
CA VAL A 54 -0.09 -26.28 -35.49
C VAL A 54 -1.38 -25.50 -35.13
N ALA A 55 -2.16 -25.22 -36.18
CA ALA A 55 -3.35 -24.38 -36.29
C ALA A 55 -4.67 -24.94 -35.68
N GLY A 56 -5.68 -24.07 -35.58
CA GLY A 56 -7.09 -24.44 -35.40
C GLY A 56 -8.03 -23.24 -35.35
N ALA A 57 -8.65 -22.91 -36.48
CA ALA A 57 -9.62 -21.84 -36.66
C ALA A 57 -11.02 -22.22 -36.14
N ALA A 58 -11.76 -21.24 -35.59
CA ALA A 58 -13.23 -21.25 -35.58
C ALA A 58 -13.77 -19.81 -35.52
N THR A 59 -14.49 -19.42 -36.57
CA THR A 59 -15.25 -18.19 -36.75
C THR A 59 -16.65 -18.31 -36.14
N ILE A 60 -17.17 -17.27 -35.47
CA ILE A 60 -18.62 -17.04 -35.32
C ILE A 60 -18.90 -15.53 -35.49
N PRO A 61 -19.80 -15.12 -36.41
CA PRO A 61 -20.28 -13.75 -36.54
C PRO A 61 -21.55 -13.51 -35.71
N GLY A 62 -21.75 -12.30 -35.20
CA GLY A 62 -22.97 -11.97 -34.46
C GLY A 62 -23.11 -10.49 -34.14
N LEU A 63 -23.48 -9.72 -35.15
CA LEU A 63 -24.02 -8.35 -35.04
C LEU A 63 -25.37 -8.36 -34.31
N LEU A 64 -25.49 -7.66 -33.18
CA LEU A 64 -26.72 -6.95 -32.78
C LEU A 64 -26.35 -5.70 -31.96
N THR A 65 -26.78 -4.56 -32.47
CA THR A 65 -26.73 -3.20 -31.90
C THR A 65 -27.75 -3.04 -30.75
N PRO A 66 -27.65 -1.97 -29.93
CA PRO A 66 -28.09 -1.92 -28.54
C PRO A 66 -29.54 -1.48 -28.35
N GLU A 67 -30.16 -1.95 -27.27
CA GLU A 67 -31.40 -1.39 -26.74
C GLU A 67 -31.10 -0.67 -25.42
N ARG A 68 -31.33 0.64 -25.42
CA ARG A 68 -31.14 1.57 -24.29
C ARG A 68 -32.50 1.84 -23.65
N PRO A 69 -32.70 1.50 -22.36
CA PRO A 69 -33.76 2.10 -21.56
C PRO A 69 -33.27 3.35 -20.80
N PRO A 70 -34.19 4.20 -20.32
CA PRO A 70 -33.98 5.63 -20.19
C PRO A 70 -33.21 6.07 -18.96
N THR A 71 -32.55 7.21 -19.14
CA THR A 71 -31.91 8.08 -18.16
C THR A 71 -32.94 8.56 -17.13
N THR A 72 -32.87 8.05 -15.90
CA THR A 72 -33.36 8.77 -14.71
C THR A 72 -32.23 9.65 -14.19
N GLY A 73 -32.45 10.96 -14.21
CA GLY A 73 -31.54 11.96 -13.67
C GLY A 73 -31.28 11.81 -12.16
N PRO A 74 -30.28 12.53 -11.63
CA PRO A 74 -29.81 12.34 -10.27
C PRO A 74 -30.90 12.77 -9.28
N ALA A 75 -31.40 11.81 -8.51
CA ALA A 75 -32.05 12.11 -7.26
C ALA A 75 -30.97 12.58 -6.30
N ASP A 76 -31.19 13.77 -5.76
CA ASP A 76 -30.43 14.43 -4.71
C ASP A 76 -30.45 13.53 -3.45
N ALA A 77 -29.51 12.59 -3.39
CA ALA A 77 -29.30 11.74 -2.24
C ALA A 77 -28.38 12.49 -1.27
N GLY A 78 -28.98 13.07 -0.22
CA GLY A 78 -28.23 13.58 0.91
C GLY A 78 -27.21 12.55 1.42
N PRO A 79 -26.10 12.99 2.04
CA PRO A 79 -24.99 12.11 2.38
C PRO A 79 -25.47 10.91 3.21
N PRO A 80 -25.07 9.67 2.85
CA PRO A 80 -25.51 8.48 3.55
C PRO A 80 -25.13 8.58 5.03
N ALA A 81 -26.11 8.31 5.89
CA ALA A 81 -25.93 8.18 7.32
C ALA A 81 -24.76 7.22 7.60
N ALA A 82 -23.86 7.61 8.50
CA ALA A 82 -22.72 6.77 8.87
C ALA A 82 -23.25 5.44 9.43
N ALA A 83 -22.89 4.34 8.77
CA ALA A 83 -23.23 3.01 9.27
C ALA A 83 -22.45 2.75 10.56
N ALA A 84 -23.11 2.12 11.54
CA ALA A 84 -22.55 1.74 12.83
C ALA A 84 -21.54 0.56 12.71
N GLY A 85 -20.77 0.47 11.62
CA GLY A 85 -19.90 -0.68 11.30
C GLY A 85 -20.22 -1.29 9.94
N LEU A 86 -19.40 -2.25 9.53
CA LEU A 86 -19.67 -3.07 8.35
C LEU A 86 -20.60 -4.24 8.75
N PRO A 87 -21.58 -4.61 7.90
CA PRO A 87 -22.52 -5.68 8.23
C PRO A 87 -21.86 -7.06 8.35
N ALA A 88 -20.68 -7.24 7.73
CA ALA A 88 -19.88 -8.45 7.81
C ALA A 88 -18.38 -8.10 7.82
N ALA A 89 -17.57 -8.99 8.41
CA ALA A 89 -16.12 -8.87 8.36
C ALA A 89 -15.63 -9.06 6.92
N LEU A 90 -14.58 -8.33 6.56
CA LEU A 90 -13.97 -8.41 5.24
C LEU A 90 -13.35 -9.80 5.06
N THR A 91 -13.89 -10.63 4.16
CA THR A 91 -13.26 -11.91 3.80
C THR A 91 -12.05 -11.71 2.91
N THR A 92 -12.13 -10.70 2.04
CA THR A 92 -11.08 -10.21 1.15
C THR A 92 -11.10 -8.69 1.21
N VAL A 93 -9.92 -8.06 1.15
CA VAL A 93 -9.82 -6.61 1.06
C VAL A 93 -9.58 -6.23 -0.38
N ASP A 94 -10.57 -5.57 -0.99
CA ASP A 94 -10.47 -5.02 -2.33
C ASP A 94 -9.57 -3.77 -2.30
N PRO A 95 -8.43 -3.76 -3.00
CA PRO A 95 -7.53 -2.61 -3.03
C PRO A 95 -8.14 -1.38 -3.70
N GLU A 96 -9.23 -1.54 -4.46
CA GLU A 96 -9.92 -0.45 -5.17
C GLU A 96 -11.08 0.13 -4.37
N VAL A 97 -11.23 -0.22 -3.09
CA VAL A 97 -12.34 0.22 -2.23
C VAL A 97 -11.88 1.00 -1.00
N VAL A 98 -12.61 2.06 -0.67
CA VAL A 98 -12.57 2.81 0.60
C VAL A 98 -13.54 2.20 1.60
N TYR A 99 -12.99 1.54 2.62
CA TYR A 99 -13.76 0.88 3.67
C TYR A 99 -14.04 1.76 4.89
N VAL A 100 -13.18 2.76 5.14
CA VAL A 100 -13.26 3.61 6.33
C VAL A 100 -12.69 5.00 6.06
N ARG A 101 -13.31 6.02 6.67
CA ARG A 101 -12.83 7.40 6.74
C ARG A 101 -12.87 7.94 8.16
N PHE A 102 -12.06 8.96 8.41
CA PHE A 102 -12.18 9.75 9.64
C PHE A 102 -13.44 10.62 9.59
N GLY A 103 -14.26 10.58 10.64
CA GLY A 103 -15.29 11.60 10.88
C GLY A 103 -14.81 12.71 11.81
N TRP A 104 -13.77 12.48 12.61
CA TRP A 104 -13.08 13.49 13.40
C TRP A 104 -11.60 13.15 13.56
N LEU A 105 -10.77 14.18 13.65
CA LEU A 105 -9.35 14.10 13.96
C LEU A 105 -8.95 15.22 14.94
N PRO A 106 -7.90 15.02 15.75
CA PRO A 106 -7.34 16.11 16.53
C PRO A 106 -6.76 17.19 15.61
N ASP A 107 -6.77 18.44 16.11
CA ASP A 107 -6.20 19.57 15.39
C ASP A 107 -4.72 19.37 15.08
N GLY A 108 -4.26 20.00 13.99
CA GLY A 108 -2.86 19.91 13.53
C GLY A 108 -2.54 18.65 12.72
N ALA A 109 -3.53 17.80 12.42
CA ALA A 109 -3.38 16.75 11.41
C ALA A 109 -3.06 17.39 10.05
N ARG A 110 -1.96 16.95 9.44
CA ARG A 110 -1.44 17.55 8.20
C ARG A 110 -1.18 16.53 7.11
N SER A 111 -0.72 15.33 7.45
CA SER A 111 -0.49 14.25 6.48
C SER A 111 -1.51 13.15 6.67
N PHE A 112 -2.10 12.68 5.58
CA PHE A 112 -3.15 11.66 5.56
C PHE A 112 -2.74 10.56 4.61
N GLN A 113 -3.06 9.32 4.95
CA GLN A 113 -2.81 8.17 4.08
C GLN A 113 -3.92 7.15 4.23
N TYR A 114 -4.38 6.61 3.12
CA TYR A 114 -5.26 5.45 3.06
C TYR A 114 -4.62 4.37 2.21
N GLN A 115 -4.61 3.14 2.72
CA GLN A 115 -4.17 1.94 2.00
C GLN A 115 -5.17 0.81 2.20
N SER A 116 -5.40 0.02 1.16
CA SER A 116 -6.18 -1.22 1.22
C SER A 116 -5.55 -2.32 0.39
N GLY A 117 -5.85 -3.57 0.75
CA GLY A 117 -5.34 -4.76 0.10
C GLY A 117 -4.25 -5.44 0.93
N LEU A 118 -3.11 -5.70 0.31
CA LEU A 118 -1.97 -6.39 0.88
C LEU A 118 -0.96 -5.36 1.43
N LEU A 119 -1.09 -5.03 2.72
CA LEU A 119 -0.22 -4.07 3.42
C LEU A 119 1.03 -4.75 3.98
N LEU A 120 2.08 -3.99 4.29
CA LEU A 120 3.32 -4.56 4.87
C LEU A 120 3.04 -5.41 6.13
N SER A 121 2.02 -5.05 6.91
CA SER A 121 1.55 -5.79 8.09
C SER A 121 0.64 -7.00 7.78
N GLY A 122 0.39 -7.29 6.51
CA GLY A 122 -0.57 -8.32 6.05
C GLY A 122 -1.78 -7.73 5.33
N PRO A 123 -2.76 -8.57 4.95
CA PRO A 123 -3.99 -8.09 4.31
C PRO A 123 -4.81 -7.23 5.28
N GLY A 124 -5.31 -6.10 4.82
CA GLY A 124 -6.05 -5.18 5.67
C GLY A 124 -6.30 -3.81 5.04
N VAL A 125 -6.86 -2.93 5.86
CA VAL A 125 -7.04 -1.52 5.55
C VAL A 125 -6.23 -0.72 6.56
N HIS A 126 -5.53 0.31 6.10
CA HIS A 126 -4.79 1.25 6.93
C HIS A 126 -5.19 2.66 6.58
N LEU A 127 -5.55 3.44 7.60
CA LEU A 127 -5.87 4.85 7.49
C LEU A 127 -5.05 5.59 8.54
N SER A 128 -4.27 6.59 8.15
CA SER A 128 -3.45 7.36 9.07
C SER A 128 -3.61 8.86 8.89
N ALA A 129 -3.42 9.58 10.00
CA ALA A 129 -3.34 11.03 10.06
C ALA A 129 -2.15 11.40 10.96
N ALA A 130 -1.13 12.04 10.41
CA ALA A 130 0.05 12.47 11.14
C ALA A 130 0.02 13.98 11.42
N THR A 131 0.54 14.35 12.59
CA THR A 131 0.77 15.74 13.01
C THR A 131 2.25 16.13 12.92
N SER A 132 3.15 15.14 12.86
CA SER A 132 4.60 15.36 12.80
C SER A 132 5.11 15.77 11.42
N PRO A 133 6.13 16.66 11.38
CA PRO A 133 7.34 16.60 10.58
C PRO A 133 7.49 15.47 9.55
N LEU A 134 7.73 15.72 8.26
CA LEU A 134 8.41 14.71 7.44
C LEU A 134 9.84 14.58 7.96
N GLY A 135 10.30 13.37 8.21
CA GLY A 135 11.63 13.11 8.79
C GLY A 135 11.73 13.24 10.32
N GLU A 136 10.63 13.60 11.01
CA GLU A 136 10.56 13.51 12.47
C GLU A 136 9.94 12.18 12.92
N GLN A 137 10.08 11.87 14.21
CA GLN A 137 9.40 10.72 14.82
C GLN A 137 7.88 10.87 14.63
N TRP A 138 7.26 9.81 14.11
CA TRP A 138 5.84 9.83 13.75
C TRP A 138 4.95 10.09 14.96
N ARG A 139 4.04 11.07 14.82
CA ARG A 139 3.00 11.43 15.78
C ARG A 139 1.66 11.52 15.07
N GLY A 140 0.61 10.96 15.65
CA GLY A 140 -0.72 11.01 15.07
C GLY A 140 -1.60 9.83 15.43
N VAL A 141 -2.50 9.52 14.49
CA VAL A 141 -3.53 8.49 14.62
C VAL A 141 -3.43 7.51 13.47
N THR A 142 -3.56 6.22 13.77
CA THR A 142 -3.73 5.16 12.77
C THR A 142 -4.98 4.35 13.09
N VAL A 143 -5.67 3.92 12.05
CA VAL A 143 -6.83 3.04 12.08
C VAL A 143 -6.49 1.87 11.18
N ASN A 144 -6.63 0.65 11.71
CA ASN A 144 -6.44 -0.58 10.92
C ASN A 144 -7.70 -1.42 10.99
N LEU A 145 -8.17 -1.90 9.83
CA LEU A 145 -9.20 -2.93 9.75
C LEU A 145 -8.55 -4.24 9.32
N TYR A 146 -8.81 -5.29 10.08
CA TYR A 146 -8.32 -6.63 9.82
C TYR A 146 -9.43 -7.48 9.18
N PRO A 147 -9.10 -8.30 8.16
CA PRO A 147 -10.05 -9.20 7.56
C PRO A 147 -10.44 -10.33 8.53
N LYS A 148 -11.44 -11.11 8.13
CA LYS A 148 -11.99 -12.21 8.91
C LYS A 148 -10.88 -13.15 9.39
N GLY A 149 -10.86 -13.42 10.70
CA GLY A 149 -9.92 -14.37 11.31
C GLY A 149 -8.50 -13.84 11.50
N VAL A 150 -8.24 -12.56 11.19
CA VAL A 150 -6.96 -11.90 11.47
C VAL A 150 -7.11 -11.02 12.70
N GLU A 151 -6.26 -11.25 13.70
CA GLU A 151 -6.23 -10.44 14.92
C GLU A 151 -5.16 -9.34 14.83
N PRO A 152 -5.36 -8.20 15.52
CA PRO A 152 -4.35 -7.14 15.57
C PRO A 152 -3.07 -7.63 16.26
N SER A 153 -1.94 -7.52 15.57
CA SER A 153 -0.62 -7.81 16.12
C SER A 153 -0.17 -6.75 17.14
N ALA A 154 0.87 -7.07 17.91
CA ALA A 154 1.55 -6.08 18.74
C ALA A 154 2.10 -4.92 17.88
N PRO A 155 2.11 -3.67 18.37
CA PRO A 155 2.64 -2.55 17.60
C PRO A 155 4.12 -2.77 17.26
N GLN A 156 4.58 -2.27 16.12
CA GLN A 156 6.01 -2.22 15.83
C GLN A 156 6.68 -1.11 16.66
N ARG A 157 7.89 -1.38 17.15
CA ARG A 157 8.78 -0.46 17.86
C ARG A 157 10.04 -0.21 17.02
N ASP A 158 10.62 0.98 17.15
CA ASP A 158 11.81 1.37 16.38
C ASP A 158 13.08 0.64 16.91
N ILE A 159 13.05 0.20 18.16
CA ILE A 159 14.14 -0.55 18.83
C ILE A 159 14.26 -2.01 18.37
N GLY A 160 13.42 -2.48 17.44
CA GLY A 160 13.46 -3.84 16.89
C GLY A 160 12.99 -4.94 17.86
N GLU A 161 12.77 -4.63 19.13
CA GLU A 161 12.20 -5.56 20.11
C GLU A 161 10.69 -5.71 19.95
N LEU A 162 10.19 -6.94 20.08
CA LEU A 162 8.76 -7.21 20.09
C LEU A 162 8.17 -6.69 21.42
N PRO A 163 7.25 -5.72 21.40
CA PRO A 163 6.65 -5.25 22.64
C PRO A 163 5.71 -6.31 23.21
N THR A 164 5.75 -6.47 24.53
CA THR A 164 4.94 -7.43 25.26
C THR A 164 3.66 -6.78 25.76
N LEU A 165 2.54 -7.51 25.73
CA LEU A 165 1.29 -7.02 26.29
C LEU A 165 1.41 -7.01 27.83
N THR A 166 1.32 -5.83 28.44
CA THR A 166 1.48 -5.64 29.88
C THR A 166 0.14 -5.47 30.61
N GLY A 167 -0.93 -5.15 29.88
CA GLY A 167 -2.25 -5.02 30.47
C GLY A 167 -3.35 -4.74 29.47
N THR A 168 -4.58 -4.96 29.92
CA THR A 168 -5.78 -4.55 29.20
C THR A 168 -6.73 -3.84 30.15
N ARG A 169 -7.49 -2.88 29.63
CA ARG A 169 -8.61 -2.27 30.36
C ARG A 169 -9.80 -2.08 29.43
N PRO A 170 -11.04 -2.14 29.94
CA PRO A 170 -12.22 -1.84 29.12
C PRO A 170 -12.15 -0.44 28.49
N GLY A 171 -12.60 -0.34 27.25
CA GLY A 171 -12.89 0.92 26.55
C GLY A 171 -14.40 1.14 26.42
N PRO A 172 -14.84 2.18 25.68
CA PRO A 172 -16.26 2.43 25.45
C PRO A 172 -16.89 1.36 24.55
N GLU A 173 -18.20 1.26 24.54
CA GLU A 173 -18.90 0.48 23.51
C GLU A 173 -18.76 1.18 22.16
N LEU A 174 -18.31 0.46 21.15
CA LEU A 174 -18.13 0.97 19.80
C LEU A 174 -18.98 0.12 18.86
N ASN A 175 -19.93 0.75 18.18
CA ASN A 175 -20.73 0.07 17.15
C ASN A 175 -21.49 -1.17 17.67
N GLY A 176 -21.97 -1.12 18.91
CA GLY A 176 -22.66 -2.25 19.55
C GLY A 176 -21.73 -3.36 20.05
N ALA A 177 -20.41 -3.15 20.00
CA ALA A 177 -19.40 -4.12 20.41
C ALA A 177 -18.53 -3.58 21.55
N PRO A 178 -18.12 -4.45 22.50
CA PRO A 178 -17.17 -4.05 23.53
C PRO A 178 -15.80 -3.73 22.91
N SER A 179 -15.13 -2.71 23.46
CA SER A 179 -13.77 -2.38 23.12
C SER A 179 -12.82 -2.55 24.31
N THR A 180 -11.54 -2.70 24.01
CA THR A 180 -10.48 -2.90 24.99
C THR A 180 -9.28 -2.04 24.61
N PHE A 181 -8.74 -1.32 25.59
CA PHE A 181 -7.42 -0.73 25.49
C PHE A 181 -6.36 -1.78 25.80
N ALA A 182 -5.41 -1.95 24.89
CA ALA A 182 -4.22 -2.78 25.07
C ALA A 182 -3.03 -1.88 25.44
N THR A 183 -2.31 -2.27 26.50
CA THR A 183 -1.06 -1.61 26.91
C THR A 183 0.11 -2.52 26.62
N TYR A 184 1.13 -1.97 25.99
CA TYR A 184 2.33 -2.68 25.57
C TYR A 184 3.57 -2.08 26.22
N SER A 185 4.59 -2.89 26.43
CA SER A 185 5.87 -2.44 26.98
C SER A 185 6.57 -1.41 26.06
N ASN A 186 7.47 -0.64 26.68
CA ASN A 186 8.40 0.29 26.05
C ASN A 186 7.75 1.26 25.04
N PRO A 187 6.70 2.02 25.44
CA PRO A 187 6.17 3.06 24.56
C PRO A 187 7.20 4.18 24.41
N GLU A 188 7.58 4.50 23.17
CA GLU A 188 8.51 5.60 22.89
C GLU A 188 7.91 6.98 23.14
N GLN A 189 6.57 7.07 23.15
CA GLN A 189 5.79 8.28 23.38
C GLN A 189 4.45 7.89 24.04
N PRO A 190 3.71 8.85 24.65
CA PRO A 190 2.34 8.61 25.10
C PRO A 190 1.49 7.97 23.99
N GLU A 191 0.93 6.81 24.27
CA GLU A 191 0.27 5.95 23.30
C GLU A 191 -1.00 5.34 23.90
N ALA A 192 -2.01 5.16 23.07
CA ALA A 192 -3.17 4.33 23.38
C ALA A 192 -3.50 3.45 22.16
N ILE A 193 -3.85 2.20 22.42
CA ILE A 193 -4.24 1.22 21.41
C ILE A 193 -5.61 0.67 21.78
N LEU A 194 -6.64 1.13 21.10
CA LEU A 194 -8.03 0.74 21.29
C LEU A 194 -8.41 -0.31 20.25
N ARG A 195 -8.93 -1.46 20.69
CA ARG A 195 -9.32 -2.59 19.84
C ARG A 195 -10.77 -2.98 20.07
N TRP A 196 -11.49 -3.27 19.01
CA TRP A 196 -12.86 -3.80 19.08
C TRP A 196 -13.16 -4.65 17.85
N ARG A 197 -14.27 -5.39 17.91
CA ARG A 197 -14.78 -6.11 16.75
C ARG A 197 -15.73 -5.20 15.98
N TYR A 198 -15.38 -4.80 14.76
CA TYR A 198 -16.27 -3.99 13.91
C TYR A 198 -17.35 -4.82 13.23
N ALA A 199 -17.18 -6.14 13.19
CA ALA A 199 -18.10 -7.14 12.67
C ALA A 199 -17.78 -8.51 13.31
N PRO A 200 -18.65 -9.53 13.19
CA PRO A 200 -18.32 -10.89 13.61
C PRO A 200 -17.01 -11.37 12.95
N ASP A 201 -16.04 -11.77 13.76
CA ASP A 201 -14.69 -12.21 13.35
C ASP A 201 -13.81 -11.16 12.66
N GLY A 202 -14.21 -9.88 12.64
CA GLY A 202 -13.45 -8.77 12.06
C GLY A 202 -12.99 -7.78 13.13
N TRP A 203 -11.69 -7.47 13.17
CA TRP A 203 -11.09 -6.59 14.17
C TRP A 203 -10.77 -5.20 13.62
N ALA A 204 -10.98 -4.18 14.45
CA ALA A 204 -10.52 -2.83 14.21
C ALA A 204 -9.58 -2.40 15.33
N GLN A 205 -8.60 -1.56 14.98
CA GLN A 205 -7.66 -0.98 15.92
C GLN A 205 -7.48 0.50 15.63
N VAL A 206 -7.70 1.36 16.63
CA VAL A 206 -7.20 2.74 16.64
C VAL A 206 -5.95 2.80 17.50
N ARG A 207 -4.86 3.33 16.96
CA ARG A 207 -3.64 3.63 17.69
C ARG A 207 -3.33 5.11 17.59
N THR A 208 -3.22 5.76 18.73
CA THR A 208 -2.80 7.16 18.86
C THR A 208 -1.43 7.21 19.50
N ARG A 209 -0.53 8.05 18.98
CA ARG A 209 0.83 8.20 19.50
C ARG A 209 1.27 9.66 19.44
N GLY A 210 1.74 10.21 20.55
CA GLY A 210 2.26 11.58 20.61
C GLY A 210 1.26 12.67 20.20
N VAL A 211 -0.04 12.39 20.30
CA VAL A 211 -1.11 13.35 20.04
C VAL A 211 -1.22 14.34 21.21
N PRO A 212 -1.68 15.59 20.97
CA PRO A 212 -1.97 16.52 22.06
C PRO A 212 -3.06 15.99 23.00
N GLY A 213 -2.92 16.23 24.30
CA GLY A 213 -3.89 15.81 25.31
C GLY A 213 -3.77 14.33 25.69
N ASP A 214 -4.89 13.70 26.05
CA ASP A 214 -4.96 12.29 26.44
C ASP A 214 -5.08 11.39 25.19
N PRO A 215 -4.10 10.50 24.91
CA PRO A 215 -4.17 9.56 23.79
C PRO A 215 -5.40 8.66 23.85
N ALA A 216 -5.85 8.26 25.05
CA ALA A 216 -7.01 7.39 25.19
C ALA A 216 -8.30 8.09 24.75
N GLN A 217 -8.55 9.31 25.22
CA GLN A 217 -9.71 10.11 24.80
C GLN A 217 -9.70 10.39 23.29
N THR A 218 -8.52 10.64 22.72
CA THR A 218 -8.37 10.82 21.27
C THR A 218 -8.73 9.54 20.52
N ALA A 219 -8.26 8.38 20.99
CA ALA A 219 -8.56 7.10 20.37
C ALA A 219 -10.07 6.79 20.41
N GLU A 220 -10.74 7.06 21.53
CA GLU A 220 -12.19 6.87 21.68
C GLU A 220 -12.99 7.76 20.74
N ARG A 221 -12.62 9.06 20.66
CA ARG A 221 -13.32 10.01 19.80
C ARG A 221 -13.12 9.71 18.32
N VAL A 222 -11.91 9.30 17.92
CA VAL A 222 -11.66 8.84 16.54
C VAL A 222 -12.50 7.60 16.26
N ALA A 223 -12.42 6.58 17.11
CA ALA A 223 -13.12 5.31 16.88
C ALA A 223 -14.65 5.46 16.79
N SER A 224 -15.25 6.30 17.65
CA SER A 224 -16.70 6.57 17.65
C SER A 224 -17.19 7.42 16.49
N THR A 225 -16.30 8.09 15.76
CA THR A 225 -16.65 8.95 14.62
C THR A 225 -16.20 8.36 13.28
N LEU A 226 -15.65 7.14 13.25
CA LEU A 226 -15.31 6.49 11.99
C LEU A 226 -16.54 6.30 11.11
N ALA A 227 -16.41 6.66 9.84
CA ALA A 227 -17.42 6.40 8.83
C ALA A 227 -17.02 5.17 8.01
N PHE A 228 -17.78 4.09 8.14
CA PHE A 228 -17.59 2.87 7.34
C PHE A 228 -18.30 3.00 5.99
N GLY A 229 -17.68 2.47 4.94
CA GLY A 229 -18.16 2.60 3.56
C GLY A 229 -17.72 1.47 2.65
N HIS A 230 -18.10 1.60 1.37
CA HIS A 230 -17.73 0.67 0.30
C HIS A 230 -17.63 1.44 -1.03
N GLU A 231 -16.97 2.59 -0.97
CA GLU A 231 -16.86 3.49 -2.12
C GLU A 231 -15.63 3.13 -2.94
N VAL A 232 -15.65 3.41 -4.24
CA VAL A 232 -14.46 3.25 -5.09
C VAL A 232 -13.35 4.17 -4.57
N LEU A 233 -12.14 3.63 -4.45
CA LEU A 233 -10.94 4.40 -4.13
C LEU A 233 -10.72 5.44 -5.23
N PRO A 234 -10.84 6.75 -4.93
CA PRO A 234 -10.62 7.76 -5.94
C PRO A 234 -9.16 7.67 -6.40
N MET A 235 -8.96 7.60 -7.71
CA MET A 235 -7.65 7.66 -8.35
C MET A 235 -7.63 8.86 -9.30
N PRO A 236 -6.50 9.58 -9.44
CA PRO A 236 -6.41 10.73 -10.34
C PRO A 236 -6.48 10.33 -11.82
N VAL A 237 -6.13 9.08 -12.13
CA VAL A 237 -5.99 8.55 -13.48
C VAL A 237 -6.48 7.10 -13.46
N THR A 238 -7.23 6.73 -14.49
CA THR A 238 -7.60 5.33 -14.73
C THR A 238 -6.47 4.63 -15.48
N VAL A 239 -6.12 3.41 -15.07
CA VAL A 239 -5.09 2.60 -15.75
C VAL A 239 -5.80 1.53 -16.59
N PRO A 240 -6.14 1.82 -17.86
CA PRO A 240 -6.82 0.84 -18.69
C PRO A 240 -5.85 -0.25 -19.16
N GLU A 241 -6.41 -1.40 -19.52
CA GLU A 241 -5.69 -2.46 -20.24
C GLU A 241 -4.47 -3.06 -19.50
N VAL A 242 -4.49 -3.06 -18.17
CA VAL A 242 -3.57 -3.90 -17.38
C VAL A 242 -3.74 -5.36 -17.82
N PRO A 243 -2.64 -6.13 -18.03
CA PRO A 243 -2.74 -7.53 -18.45
C PRO A 243 -3.70 -8.33 -17.55
N LYS A 244 -4.62 -9.10 -18.15
CA LYS A 244 -5.72 -9.79 -17.44
C LYS A 244 -5.28 -10.80 -16.39
N ASN A 245 -4.02 -11.24 -16.43
CA ASN A 245 -3.43 -12.13 -15.44
C ASN A 245 -2.92 -11.38 -14.20
N LEU A 246 -2.91 -10.05 -14.22
CA LEU A 246 -2.56 -9.23 -13.07
C LEU A 246 -3.83 -8.81 -12.35
N ARG A 247 -3.76 -8.83 -11.02
CA ARG A 247 -4.83 -8.34 -10.15
C ARG A 247 -4.28 -7.31 -9.18
N PRO A 248 -5.07 -6.29 -8.82
CA PRO A 248 -4.63 -5.33 -7.83
C PRO A 248 -4.40 -6.06 -6.51
N ILE A 249 -3.29 -5.71 -5.85
CA ILE A 249 -2.95 -6.17 -4.51
C ILE A 249 -2.85 -5.02 -3.52
N THR A 250 -2.56 -3.80 -3.95
CA THR A 250 -2.49 -2.62 -3.07
C THR A 250 -3.08 -1.41 -3.78
N GLY A 251 -3.93 -0.66 -3.08
CA GLY A 251 -4.32 0.70 -3.43
C GLY A 251 -3.83 1.63 -2.35
N ASN A 252 -3.23 2.76 -2.72
CA ASN A 252 -2.74 3.75 -1.78
C ASN A 252 -3.02 5.16 -2.28
N VAL A 253 -3.48 6.01 -1.38
CA VAL A 253 -3.57 7.46 -1.59
C VAL A 253 -3.05 8.17 -0.36
N SER A 254 -2.26 9.23 -0.56
CA SER A 254 -1.75 10.07 0.52
C SER A 254 -1.80 11.54 0.14
N LEU A 255 -1.97 12.40 1.14
CA LEU A 255 -2.05 13.85 1.02
C LEU A 255 -1.27 14.49 2.18
N ASP A 256 -0.38 15.42 1.90
CA ASP A 256 0.27 16.24 2.91
C ASP A 256 -0.13 17.72 2.72
N LEU A 257 -0.85 18.26 3.70
CA LEU A 257 -1.27 19.66 3.77
C LEU A 257 -0.13 20.58 4.24
N GLY A 258 0.90 20.02 4.88
CA GLY A 258 2.10 20.77 5.28
C GLY A 258 2.93 21.21 4.08
N GLU A 259 2.72 20.59 2.93
CA GLU A 259 3.37 20.91 1.68
C GLU A 259 2.31 21.09 0.58
N PRO A 260 1.96 22.33 0.20
CA PRO A 260 0.88 22.60 -0.74
C PRO A 260 0.99 21.78 -2.03
N GLY A 261 -0.07 21.04 -2.35
CA GLY A 261 -0.08 20.17 -3.54
C GLY A 261 0.80 18.93 -3.39
N SER A 262 1.07 18.46 -2.17
CA SER A 262 1.71 17.16 -1.94
C SER A 262 0.67 16.07 -1.85
N TRP A 263 0.57 15.25 -2.88
CA TRP A 263 -0.19 14.01 -2.81
C TRP A 263 0.49 12.93 -3.63
N ASN A 264 0.19 11.68 -3.30
CA ASN A 264 0.63 10.51 -4.06
C ASN A 264 -0.51 9.51 -4.12
N ALA A 265 -0.70 8.87 -5.27
CA ALA A 265 -1.69 7.82 -5.46
C ALA A 265 -1.04 6.69 -6.27
N TYR A 266 -1.22 5.44 -5.86
CA TYR A 266 -0.75 4.31 -6.66
C TYR A 266 -1.63 3.09 -6.49
N THR A 267 -1.59 2.25 -7.52
CA THR A 267 -2.07 0.89 -7.47
C THR A 267 -0.91 -0.05 -7.79
N GLU A 268 -0.88 -1.18 -7.12
CA GLU A 268 0.10 -2.23 -7.30
C GLU A 268 -0.63 -3.51 -7.70
N TRP A 269 -0.12 -4.22 -8.70
CA TRP A 269 -0.68 -5.47 -9.20
C TRP A 269 0.30 -6.63 -9.11
N SER A 270 -0.23 -7.84 -8.96
CA SER A 270 0.53 -9.08 -8.93
C SER A 270 -0.08 -10.14 -9.85
N PRO A 271 0.73 -11.02 -10.48
CA PRO A 271 0.23 -12.18 -11.23
C PRO A 271 -0.16 -13.36 -10.31
N GLU A 272 0.20 -13.30 -9.03
CA GLU A 272 -0.01 -14.41 -8.10
C GLU A 272 -1.46 -14.48 -7.62
N PRO A 273 -2.02 -15.66 -7.31
CA PRO A 273 -3.40 -15.79 -6.83
C PRO A 273 -3.59 -15.21 -5.42
N ALA A 274 -4.85 -14.93 -5.05
CA ALA A 274 -5.21 -14.22 -3.81
C ALA A 274 -4.81 -14.91 -2.51
N ASP A 275 -4.74 -16.23 -2.57
CA ASP A 275 -4.35 -17.13 -1.49
C ASP A 275 -2.84 -17.42 -1.45
N ALA A 276 -2.05 -16.88 -2.39
CA ALA A 276 -0.60 -17.02 -2.34
C ALA A 276 -0.03 -16.31 -1.10
N ASP A 277 1.10 -16.80 -0.61
CA ASP A 277 1.83 -16.14 0.47
C ASP A 277 2.14 -14.66 0.12
N PRO A 278 1.96 -13.70 1.06
CA PRO A 278 2.22 -12.28 0.83
C PRO A 278 3.60 -11.97 0.25
N GLY A 279 4.65 -12.70 0.65
CA GLY A 279 6.00 -12.51 0.12
C GLY A 279 6.08 -12.89 -1.35
N ARG A 280 5.35 -13.93 -1.76
CA ARG A 280 5.26 -14.34 -3.16
C ARG A 280 4.47 -13.33 -3.99
N GLN A 281 3.34 -12.82 -3.47
CA GLN A 281 2.54 -11.80 -4.17
C GLN A 281 3.37 -10.54 -4.47
N ARG A 282 4.28 -10.15 -3.58
CA ARG A 282 5.18 -8.99 -3.73
C ARG A 282 6.49 -9.26 -4.46
N ALA A 283 6.80 -10.52 -4.78
CA ALA A 283 8.08 -10.86 -5.38
C ALA A 283 8.22 -10.34 -6.82
N ARG A 284 7.10 -10.01 -7.47
CA ARG A 284 7.05 -9.51 -8.84
C ARG A 284 5.77 -8.70 -9.03
N THR A 285 5.92 -7.40 -9.18
CA THR A 285 4.80 -6.46 -9.18
C THR A 285 4.86 -5.50 -10.37
N LEU A 286 3.68 -4.95 -10.67
CA LEU A 286 3.54 -3.77 -11.51
C LEU A 286 3.01 -2.68 -10.58
N MET A 287 3.66 -1.54 -10.51
CA MET A 287 3.16 -0.38 -9.77
C MET A 287 2.98 0.78 -10.73
N VAL A 288 1.82 1.44 -10.67
CA VAL A 288 1.57 2.70 -11.38
C VAL A 288 1.22 3.75 -10.35
N ALA A 289 2.05 4.79 -10.27
CA ALA A 289 1.98 5.85 -9.29
C ALA A 289 1.86 7.23 -9.95
N PHE A 290 1.16 8.12 -9.25
CA PHE A 290 0.84 9.48 -9.68
C PHE A 290 1.14 10.43 -8.53
N SER A 291 1.78 11.55 -8.84
CA SER A 291 1.97 12.65 -7.90
C SER A 291 2.02 13.98 -8.66
N PRO A 292 1.77 15.13 -8.03
CA PRO A 292 1.92 16.42 -8.67
C PRO A 292 3.35 16.61 -9.14
N TYR A 293 3.49 17.09 -10.37
CA TYR A 293 4.78 17.52 -10.86
C TYR A 293 5.24 18.73 -10.05
N ARG A 294 6.51 18.67 -9.65
CA ARG A 294 7.19 19.79 -9.02
C ARG A 294 8.41 20.10 -9.83
N LEU A 295 8.51 21.35 -10.26
CA LEU A 295 9.74 21.84 -10.86
C LEU A 295 10.80 21.91 -9.77
N VAL A 296 11.67 20.91 -9.74
CA VAL A 296 12.79 20.90 -8.82
C VAL A 296 13.87 21.81 -9.37
N THR A 297 14.12 22.91 -8.66
CA THR A 297 15.18 23.87 -8.97
C THR A 297 16.46 23.62 -8.18
N ASP A 298 16.42 22.74 -7.16
CA ASP A 298 17.59 22.34 -6.38
C ASP A 298 18.11 20.97 -6.84
N PRO A 299 19.30 20.89 -7.48
CA PRO A 299 19.89 19.61 -7.90
C PRO A 299 20.26 18.68 -6.73
N LYS A 300 20.15 19.13 -5.46
CA LYS A 300 20.33 18.29 -4.27
C LYS A 300 19.05 17.65 -3.76
N ASP A 301 17.89 17.99 -4.34
CA ASP A 301 16.64 17.35 -3.97
C ASP A 301 16.67 15.88 -4.37
N LYS A 302 16.64 15.01 -3.36
CA LYS A 302 16.69 13.56 -3.54
C LYS A 302 15.42 13.00 -4.19
N ALA A 303 14.32 13.74 -4.17
CA ALA A 303 13.09 13.34 -4.85
C ALA A 303 13.17 13.56 -6.37
N TYR A 304 14.11 14.40 -6.82
CA TYR A 304 14.35 14.61 -8.23
C TYR A 304 15.35 13.61 -8.77
N VAL A 305 15.01 13.03 -9.90
CA VAL A 305 15.92 12.14 -10.62
C VAL A 305 16.07 12.67 -12.03
N ASP A 306 17.31 12.93 -12.44
CA ASP A 306 17.56 13.56 -13.74
C ASP A 306 16.92 12.74 -14.87
N PRO A 307 16.13 13.40 -15.74
CA PRO A 307 15.60 12.76 -16.94
C PRO A 307 16.77 12.40 -17.86
N ASN A 308 16.67 11.23 -18.49
CA ASN A 308 17.68 10.73 -19.43
C ASN A 308 17.12 10.53 -20.85
N THR A 309 15.83 10.84 -21.04
CA THR A 309 15.13 10.69 -22.31
C THR A 309 13.90 11.60 -22.34
N THR A 310 13.11 11.48 -23.40
CA THR A 310 11.80 12.10 -23.53
C THR A 310 10.78 11.06 -23.96
N LEU A 311 9.54 11.17 -23.48
CA LEU A 311 8.42 10.36 -23.93
C LEU A 311 7.28 11.27 -24.32
N ASP A 312 6.87 11.21 -25.60
CA ASP A 312 5.78 12.00 -26.17
C ASP A 312 5.92 13.52 -25.90
N GLY A 313 7.15 14.02 -25.92
CA GLY A 313 7.48 15.44 -25.70
C GLY A 313 7.74 15.81 -24.23
N HIS A 314 7.48 14.91 -23.29
CA HIS A 314 7.71 15.14 -21.87
C HIS A 314 9.11 14.65 -21.44
N PRO A 315 9.81 15.37 -20.55
CA PRO A 315 11.01 14.85 -19.91
C PRO A 315 10.70 13.52 -19.23
N ALA A 316 11.56 12.53 -19.41
CA ALA A 316 11.36 11.23 -18.84
C ALA A 316 12.68 10.62 -18.36
N ARG A 317 12.57 9.80 -17.32
CA ARG A 317 13.62 8.90 -16.88
C ARG A 317 13.20 7.48 -17.16
N PHE A 318 14.00 6.78 -17.95
CA PHE A 318 13.84 5.35 -18.18
C PHE A 318 15.06 4.60 -17.65
N GLY A 319 14.82 3.58 -16.84
CA GLY A 319 15.83 2.65 -16.35
C GLY A 319 15.33 1.22 -16.40
N GLY A 320 16.24 0.25 -16.29
CA GLY A 320 15.87 -1.15 -16.26
C GLY A 320 16.89 -2.07 -16.93
N GLN A 321 16.83 -3.35 -16.57
CA GLN A 321 17.62 -4.43 -17.17
C GLN A 321 16.86 -5.76 -17.05
N ASP A 322 17.07 -6.67 -18.00
CA ASP A 322 16.53 -8.04 -17.96
C ASP A 322 14.99 -8.10 -17.81
N GLY A 323 14.30 -7.14 -18.43
CA GLY A 323 12.84 -7.03 -18.41
C GLY A 323 12.28 -6.35 -17.15
N VAL A 324 13.10 -6.02 -16.15
CA VAL A 324 12.67 -5.15 -15.05
C VAL A 324 12.85 -3.71 -15.51
N GLU A 325 11.77 -2.96 -15.62
CA GLU A 325 11.74 -1.60 -16.15
C GLU A 325 11.19 -0.61 -15.13
N SER A 326 11.74 0.60 -15.12
CA SER A 326 11.21 1.74 -14.37
C SER A 326 11.14 2.94 -15.30
N LEU A 327 9.96 3.55 -15.38
CA LEU A 327 9.69 4.75 -16.17
C LEU A 327 9.12 5.81 -15.25
N THR A 328 9.71 6.99 -15.25
CA THR A 328 9.08 8.19 -14.70
C THR A 328 8.96 9.24 -15.79
N VAL A 329 7.75 9.74 -16.03
CA VAL A 329 7.46 10.82 -16.98
C VAL A 329 7.02 12.04 -16.20
N TYR A 330 7.66 13.17 -16.49
CA TYR A 330 7.48 14.41 -15.74
C TYR A 330 6.57 15.38 -16.49
N ASP A 331 5.83 16.19 -15.73
CA ASP A 331 4.99 17.29 -16.23
C ASP A 331 3.96 16.87 -17.28
N VAL A 332 3.25 15.76 -17.03
CA VAL A 332 2.16 15.27 -17.87
C VAL A 332 0.85 15.82 -17.30
N ALA A 333 0.33 16.89 -17.90
CA ALA A 333 -0.81 17.64 -17.34
C ALA A 333 -0.60 18.05 -15.87
N GLY A 334 0.64 18.45 -15.52
CA GLY A 334 1.03 18.81 -14.16
C GLY A 334 1.24 17.63 -13.21
N LEU A 335 1.38 16.40 -13.72
CA LEU A 335 1.70 15.20 -12.94
C LEU A 335 3.10 14.65 -13.25
N SER A 336 3.71 14.03 -12.24
CA SER A 336 4.73 13.00 -12.40
C SER A 336 4.04 11.63 -12.40
N VAL A 337 4.32 10.82 -13.43
CA VAL A 337 3.79 9.46 -13.57
C VAL A 337 4.94 8.47 -13.46
N SER A 338 4.88 7.56 -12.50
CA SER A 338 5.89 6.50 -12.32
C SER A 338 5.27 5.13 -12.58
N ILE A 339 5.96 4.32 -13.38
CA ILE A 339 5.59 2.93 -13.69
C ILE A 339 6.81 2.06 -13.40
N ASP A 340 6.70 1.20 -12.39
CA ASP A 340 7.70 0.19 -12.07
C ASP A 340 7.15 -1.19 -12.44
N ASP A 341 7.87 -1.91 -13.30
CA ASP A 341 7.45 -3.20 -13.83
C ASP A 341 8.54 -4.25 -13.61
N ASP A 342 8.23 -5.30 -12.85
CA ASP A 342 9.09 -6.49 -12.69
C ASP A 342 8.93 -7.48 -13.87
N GLY A 343 8.88 -6.94 -15.09
CA GLY A 343 8.76 -7.67 -16.36
C GLY A 343 7.42 -8.34 -16.59
N LEU A 344 6.35 -7.83 -16.01
CA LEU A 344 4.97 -8.30 -16.18
C LEU A 344 4.31 -7.72 -17.43
N LEU A 345 4.79 -6.59 -17.94
CA LEU A 345 4.20 -5.96 -19.10
C LEU A 345 4.58 -6.67 -20.41
N PRO A 346 3.68 -6.65 -21.42
CA PRO A 346 3.94 -7.21 -22.74
C PRO A 346 4.94 -6.36 -23.54
N SER A 347 5.10 -6.68 -24.82
CA SER A 347 5.95 -5.91 -25.75
C SER A 347 5.66 -4.41 -25.69
N GLY A 348 6.71 -3.61 -25.52
CA GLY A 348 6.63 -2.15 -25.37
C GLY A 348 6.66 -1.68 -23.92
N GLY A 349 6.49 -2.59 -22.96
CA GLY A 349 6.78 -2.39 -21.55
C GLY A 349 6.08 -1.18 -20.94
N THR A 350 6.78 -0.53 -20.03
CA THR A 350 6.31 0.66 -19.30
C THR A 350 5.89 1.81 -20.22
N ARG A 351 6.61 2.03 -21.34
CA ARG A 351 6.28 3.08 -22.31
C ARG A 351 4.96 2.84 -23.03
N ALA A 352 4.66 1.59 -23.36
CA ALA A 352 3.41 1.23 -24.01
C ALA A 352 2.21 1.38 -23.05
N LEU A 353 2.39 1.05 -21.77
CA LEU A 353 1.38 1.29 -20.75
C LEU A 353 1.12 2.79 -20.54
N PHE A 354 2.18 3.60 -20.43
CA PHE A 354 2.07 5.06 -20.25
C PHE A 354 1.16 5.71 -21.30
N ARG A 355 1.32 5.36 -22.58
CA ARG A 355 0.53 5.92 -23.69
C ARG A 355 -0.96 5.60 -23.64
N LYS A 356 -1.37 4.65 -22.80
CA LYS A 356 -2.76 4.26 -22.63
C LYS A 356 -3.42 4.92 -21.43
N LEU A 357 -2.64 5.59 -20.57
CA LEU A 357 -3.19 6.26 -19.39
C LEU A 357 -4.11 7.39 -19.81
N ASP A 358 -5.31 7.41 -19.23
CA ASP A 358 -6.30 8.47 -19.48
C ASP A 358 -6.08 9.61 -18.48
N ILE A 359 -5.07 10.43 -18.76
CA ILE A 359 -4.69 11.57 -17.91
C ILE A 359 -5.46 12.80 -18.37
N GLY A 360 -6.53 13.12 -17.65
CA GLY A 360 -7.32 14.33 -17.88
C GLY A 360 -6.57 15.62 -17.52
N PRO A 361 -6.97 16.78 -18.08
CA PRO A 361 -6.30 18.06 -17.86
C PRO A 361 -6.32 18.54 -16.39
N ASP A 362 -7.28 18.06 -15.59
CA ASP A 362 -7.46 18.46 -14.19
C ASP A 362 -6.81 17.49 -13.19
N ALA A 363 -6.06 16.49 -13.65
CA ALA A 363 -5.55 15.42 -12.80
C ALA A 363 -4.57 15.93 -11.71
N ALA A 364 -3.80 17.00 -11.97
CA ALA A 364 -2.96 17.65 -10.95
C ALA A 364 -3.76 18.35 -9.83
N GLY A 365 -4.98 18.77 -10.14
CA GLY A 365 -5.93 19.37 -9.19
C GLY A 365 -6.60 18.33 -8.29
N TRP A 366 -6.49 17.04 -8.61
CA TRP A 366 -7.07 15.95 -7.84
C TRP A 366 -6.62 15.97 -6.37
N ARG A 367 -7.52 15.60 -5.47
CA ARG A 367 -7.23 15.44 -4.04
C ARG A 367 -7.96 14.20 -3.52
N PRO A 368 -7.33 13.38 -2.66
CA PRO A 368 -8.03 12.27 -2.07
C PRO A 368 -8.98 12.78 -0.98
N HIS A 369 -10.26 12.42 -1.06
CA HIS A 369 -11.27 12.75 -0.05
C HIS A 369 -11.15 11.81 1.17
N LEU A 370 -10.08 11.98 1.96
CA LEU A 370 -9.76 11.15 3.13
C LEU A 370 -10.43 11.61 4.42
N THR A 371 -10.95 12.82 4.43
CA THR A 371 -11.76 13.40 5.51
C THR A 371 -13.14 13.75 4.98
N ARG A 372 -14.16 13.68 5.83
CA ARG A 372 -15.51 14.17 5.50
C ARG A 372 -15.58 15.69 5.51
#